data_AF-A0A2V6F9K5-F1
#
_entry.id   AF-A0A2V6F9K5-F1
#
_cell.length_a   1.000
_cell.length_b   1.000
_cell.length_c   1.000
_cell.angle_alpha   90.00
_cell.angle_beta   90.00
_cell.angle_gamma   90.00
#
_symmetry.space_group_name_H-M   'P 1'
#
loop_
_entity.id
_entity.type
_entity.pdbx_description
1 polymer ?
#
loop_
_entity_poly.entity_id
_entity_poly.type
_entity_poly.pdbx_seq_one_letter_code
_entity_poly.pdbx_strand_id
1 'polypeptide(L)' 'MIRRTLSGICRGQTITVTNTYNNARLRSGLVLQQPAGTWTNGFTWDAAHRLSTVSSPAGTFTYTYKE' A
#
# COMPACT_ATOMS: atom_id res chain seq x y z
N MET A 1 -30.21 -28.82 5.90
CA MET A 1 -29.48 -27.82 5.09
C MET A 1 -28.76 -26.89 6.04
N ILE A 2 -27.43 -27.02 6.21
CA ILE A 2 -26.66 -26.21 7.17
C ILE A 2 -25.78 -25.26 6.36
N ARG A 3 -26.18 -23.99 6.26
CA ARG A 3 -25.32 -22.92 5.75
C ARG A 3 -24.51 -22.38 6.94
N ARG A 4 -23.24 -22.74 7.03
CA ARG A 4 -22.28 -22.10 7.94
C ARG A 4 -21.64 -20.92 7.20
N THR A 5 -22.03 -19.70 7.58
CA THR A 5 -21.35 -18.48 7.14
C THR A 5 -20.02 -18.40 7.90
N LEU A 6 -18.92 -18.77 7.26
CA LEU A 6 -17.58 -18.51 7.79
C LEU A 6 -17.24 -17.03 7.52
N SER A 7 -17.57 -16.18 8.49
CA SER A 7 -16.99 -14.83 8.57
C SER A 7 -15.58 -14.96 9.14
N GLY A 8 -14.58 -14.78 8.26
CA GLY A 8 -13.16 -14.89 8.59
C GLY A 8 -12.38 -15.46 7.41
N ILE A 9 -11.86 -14.57 6.55
CA ILE A 9 -10.88 -14.79 5.45
C ILE A 9 -10.92 -16.20 4.85
N CYS A 10 -11.68 -16.35 3.77
CA CYS A 10 -11.85 -17.63 3.08
C CYS A 10 -10.48 -18.21 2.67
N ARG A 11 -10.12 -19.36 3.25
CA ARG A 11 -9.02 -20.23 2.81
C ARG A 11 -9.02 -20.34 1.28
N GLY A 12 -7.92 -19.96 0.63
CA GLY A 12 -7.75 -20.03 -0.82
C GLY A 12 -7.77 -18.68 -1.55
N GLN A 13 -7.81 -17.56 -0.83
CA GLN A 13 -7.79 -16.24 -1.45
C GLN A 13 -6.37 -15.74 -1.71
N THR A 14 -6.08 -15.42 -2.97
CA THR A 14 -4.80 -14.85 -3.40
C THR A 14 -4.77 -13.37 -3.09
N ILE A 15 -3.76 -12.97 -2.34
CA ILE A 15 -3.45 -11.56 -2.07
C ILE A 15 -2.26 -11.19 -2.95
N THR A 16 -2.41 -10.14 -3.75
CA THR A 16 -1.32 -9.65 -4.60
C THR A 16 -0.82 -8.33 -4.07
N VAL A 17 0.51 -8.19 -3.98
CA VAL A 17 1.17 -6.93 -3.66
C VAL A 17 2.04 -6.54 -4.85
N THR A 18 1.73 -5.41 -5.46
CA THR A 18 2.51 -4.85 -6.57
C THR A 18 3.28 -3.63 -6.07
N ASN A 19 4.61 -3.63 -6.26
CA ASN A 19 5.46 -2.48 -5.93
C ASN A 19 5.97 -1.86 -7.23
N THR A 20 5.84 -0.54 -7.34
CA THR A 20 6.45 0.24 -8.43
C THR A 20 7.61 1.07 -7.87
N TYR A 21 8.63 1.22 -8.69
CA TYR A 21 9.86 1.94 -8.34
C TYR A 21 10.13 3.01 -9.38
N ASN A 22 10.61 4.17 -8.93
CA ASN A 22 11.06 5.23 -9.82
C ASN A 22 12.46 4.92 -10.40
N ASN A 23 12.96 5.81 -11.27
CA ASN A 23 14.28 5.62 -11.91
C ASN A 23 15.46 5.63 -10.90
N ALA A 24 15.27 6.23 -9.72
CA ALA A 24 16.23 6.19 -8.62
C ALA A 24 16.11 4.90 -7.76
N ARG A 25 15.27 3.94 -8.19
CA ARG A 25 14.98 2.67 -7.48
C ARG A 25 14.35 2.86 -6.10
N LEU A 26 13.69 4.00 -5.87
CA LEU A 26 12.89 4.25 -4.70
C LEU A 26 11.45 3.82 -4.97
N ARG A 27 10.80 3.17 -3.99
CA ARG A 27 9.40 2.75 -4.15
C ARG A 27 8.55 3.99 -4.35
N SER A 28 7.80 4.06 -5.44
CA SER A 28 6.90 5.17 -5.76
C SER A 28 5.43 4.81 -5.53
N GLY A 29 5.11 3.51 -5.57
CA GLY A 29 3.76 3.03 -5.37
C GLY A 29 3.70 1.62 -4.80
N LEU A 30 2.63 1.35 -4.07
CA LEU A 30 2.23 0.03 -3.63
C LEU A 30 0.74 -0.15 -3.90
N VAL A 31 0.38 -1.29 -4.48
CA VAL A 31 -1.01 -1.73 -4.60
C VAL A 31 -1.15 -3.07 -3.90
N LEU A 32 -2.10 -3.16 -2.97
CA LEU A 32 -2.50 -4.37 -2.28
C LEU A 32 -3.89 -4.75 -2.80
N GLN A 33 -3.97 -5.79 -3.62
CA GLN A 33 -5.24 -6.36 -4.05
C GLN A 33 -5.61 -7.54 -3.15
N GLN A 34 -6.73 -7.39 -2.44
CA GLN A 34 -7.36 -8.43 -1.64
C GLN A 34 -8.79 -8.63 -2.14
N PRO A 35 -9.41 -9.79 -1.87
CA PRO A 35 -10.81 -9.97 -2.27
C PRO A 35 -11.79 -9.08 -1.50
N ALA A 36 -11.40 -8.60 -0.31
CA ALA A 36 -12.16 -7.61 0.44
C ALA A 36 -12.05 -6.19 -0.14
N GLY A 37 -11.08 -5.93 -1.03
CA GLY A 37 -10.87 -4.62 -1.62
C GLY A 37 -9.42 -4.37 -2.04
N THR A 38 -9.21 -3.24 -2.70
CA THR A 38 -7.87 -2.77 -3.11
C THR A 38 -7.44 -1.60 -2.23
N TRP A 39 -6.19 -1.63 -1.77
CA TRP A 39 -5.55 -0.53 -1.08
C TRP A 39 -4.34 -0.02 -1.87
N THR A 40 -4.14 1.30 -1.89
CA THR A 40 -3.02 1.93 -2.60
C THR A 40 -2.23 2.83 -1.67
N ASN A 41 -0.91 2.89 -1.88
CA ASN A 41 -0.04 3.89 -1.27
C ASN A 41 0.86 4.52 -2.34
N GLY A 42 0.94 5.85 -2.36
CA GLY A 42 1.91 6.62 -3.12
C GLY A 42 3.03 7.12 -2.21
N PHE A 43 4.27 7.11 -2.72
CA PHE A 43 5.46 7.52 -1.98
C PHE A 43 6.25 8.57 -2.77
N THR A 44 6.61 9.67 -2.11
CA THR A 44 7.50 10.69 -2.67
C THR A 44 8.75 10.83 -1.81
N TRP A 45 9.82 11.31 -2.42
CA TRP A 45 11.14 11.36 -1.82
C TRP A 45 11.71 12.77 -1.99
N ASP A 46 12.43 13.24 -0.98
CA ASP A 46 13.14 14.51 -1.07
C ASP A 46 14.42 14.38 -1.91
N ALA A 47 15.14 15.49 -2.10
CA ALA A 47 16.37 15.54 -2.89
C ALA A 47 17.51 14.67 -2.30
N ALA A 48 17.43 14.33 -1.00
CA ALA A 48 18.39 13.45 -0.32
C ALA A 48 17.94 11.98 -0.31
N HIS A 49 16.91 11.63 -1.09
CA HIS A 49 16.31 10.30 -1.15
C HIS A 49 15.73 9.81 0.18
N ARG A 50 15.23 10.71 1.03
CA ARG A 50 14.47 10.38 2.24
C ARG A 50 12.97 10.47 1.95
N LEU A 51 12.17 9.64 2.61
CA LEU A 51 10.73 9.59 2.39
C LEU A 51 10.10 10.91 2.83
N SER A 52 9.46 11.62 1.90
CA SER A 52 8.84 12.92 2.17
C SER A 52 7.34 12.83 2.36
N THR A 53 6.66 11.96 1.61
CA THR A 53 5.20 11.84 1.70
C THR A 53 4.75 10.40 1.49
N VAL A 54 3.74 9.99 2.25
CA VAL A 54 2.95 8.78 2.01
C VAL A 54 1.50 9.20 1.82
N SER A 55 0.92 8.90 0.66
CA SER A 55 -0.47 9.17 0.35
C SER A 55 -1.26 7.87 0.21
N SER A 56 -2.44 7.80 0.80
CA SER A 56 -3.31 6.62 0.80
C SER A 56 -4.79 7.04 0.83
N PRO A 57 -5.73 6.11 0.62
CA PRO A 57 -7.16 6.40 0.80
C PRO A 57 -7.55 6.92 2.20
N ALA A 58 -6.77 6.62 3.24
CA ALA A 58 -6.99 7.15 4.59
C ALA A 58 -6.44 8.57 4.80
N GLY A 59 -5.74 9.12 3.80
CA GLY A 59 -5.13 10.45 3.87
C GLY A 59 -3.65 10.45 3.53
N THR A 60 -3.04 11.60 3.76
CA THR A 60 -1.65 11.88 3.41
C THR A 60 -0.84 12.24 4.65
N PHE A 61 0.32 11.61 4.80
CA PHE A 61 1.30 11.87 5.85
C PHE A 61 2.55 12.48 5.23
N THR A 62 3.04 13.58 5.81
CA THR A 62 4.21 14.32 5.32
C THR A 62 5.30 14.33 6.39
N TYR A 63 6.54 14.11 5.95
CA TYR A 63 7.75 14.15 6.79
C TYR A 63 8.61 15.35 6.41
N THR A 64 8.91 16.18 7.40
CA THR A 64 9.84 17.31 7.29
C THR A 64 11.03 17.03 8.18
N TYR A 65 12.20 16.85 7.58
CA TYR A 65 13.45 16.64 8.30
C TYR A 65 14.10 17.97 8.63
N LYS A 66 14.74 18.04 9.80
CA LYS A 66 15.65 19.14 10.10
C LYS A 66 17.01 18.83 9.49
N GLU A 67 17.63 19.87 8.95
CA GLU A 67 19.01 19.85 8.45
C GLU A 67 20.01 19.86 9.61
#